data_AF-A0A0U2WJ08-F1
#
_entry.id   AF-A0A0U2WJ08-F1
#
_cell.length_a   1.000
_cell.length_b   1.000
_cell.length_c   1.000
_cell.angle_alpha   90.00
_cell.angle_beta   90.00
_cell.angle_gamma   90.00
#
_symmetry.space_group_name_H-M   'P 1'
#
loop_
_entity.id
_entity.type
_entity.pdbx_description
1 polymer ?
#
loop_
_entity_poly.entity_id
_entity_poly.type
_entity_poly.pdbx_seq_one_letter_code
_entity_poly.pdbx_strand_id
1 'polypeptide(L)'
;MAFLSRSILALSVALLSNNVFAQKQCDVELRHGLIITDDIIRIVDKGQTRVQINNNNQLFIRGYWIDLSDDESKVLEQFSSGIRQTVPELVNLATDGVNLGLSAIEHVVEGMTDKESEVLKTQLKYVERALMDKFKRGDDFFFIAPQSLSKIDDFFTKDISKKIHSAVHGSLGAILMSLGDAFKSREGNIEDRMNDMSQRMDIISSEIDKSLQEKARQLELKAAEYCECLNALDVTESRLQAIVPGMVSFDLVQIKS
;
A
#
# COMPACT_ATOMS: atom_id res chain seq x y z
N MET A 1 56.52 -37.23 -42.06
CA MET A 1 56.34 -35.79 -42.31
C MET A 1 54.86 -35.48 -42.28
N ALA A 2 54.34 -35.02 -41.14
CA ALA A 2 52.95 -34.60 -40.98
C ALA A 2 52.97 -33.13 -40.52
N PHE A 3 52.33 -32.27 -41.31
CA PHE A 3 52.37 -30.82 -41.16
C PHE A 3 51.49 -30.33 -40.00
N LEU A 4 52.13 -29.48 -39.18
CA LEU A 4 51.63 -28.48 -38.23
C LEU A 4 50.19 -27.99 -38.50
N SER A 5 49.25 -28.13 -37.57
CA SER A 5 49.06 -27.40 -36.30
C SER A 5 48.41 -26.01 -36.45
N ARG A 6 47.11 -25.99 -36.10
CA ARG A 6 46.40 -25.05 -35.21
C ARG A 6 46.46 -23.54 -35.52
N SER A 7 45.29 -22.97 -35.85
CA SER A 7 44.76 -21.77 -35.19
C SER A 7 43.27 -21.59 -35.54
N ILE A 8 42.39 -21.99 -34.61
CA ILE A 8 40.97 -21.64 -34.62
C ILE A 8 40.83 -20.49 -33.62
N LEU A 9 40.57 -19.29 -34.12
CA LEU A 9 40.31 -18.09 -33.33
C LEU A 9 38.84 -18.14 -32.86
N ALA A 10 38.59 -18.66 -31.66
CA ALA A 10 37.28 -18.58 -31.01
C ALA A 10 37.19 -17.25 -30.25
N LEU A 11 36.42 -16.30 -30.81
CA LEU A 11 36.09 -15.02 -30.19
C LEU A 11 34.92 -15.24 -29.20
N SER A 12 35.26 -15.52 -27.95
CA SER A 12 34.28 -15.64 -26.86
C SER A 12 33.85 -14.25 -26.39
N VAL A 13 32.70 -13.78 -26.90
CA VAL A 13 32.03 -12.58 -26.39
C VAL A 13 31.39 -12.96 -25.04
N ALA A 14 31.98 -12.48 -23.94
CA ALA A 14 31.39 -12.58 -22.62
C ALA A 14 30.19 -11.65 -22.52
N LEU A 15 28.98 -12.21 -22.62
CA LEU A 15 27.74 -11.54 -22.24
C LEU A 15 27.75 -11.35 -20.72
N LEU A 16 28.01 -10.13 -20.27
CA LEU A 16 27.67 -9.70 -18.92
C LEU A 16 26.15 -9.63 -18.83
N SER A 17 25.53 -10.69 -18.32
CA SER A 17 24.12 -10.67 -17.92
C SER A 17 23.98 -9.78 -16.69
N ASN A 18 23.55 -8.54 -16.91
CA ASN A 18 22.91 -7.77 -15.85
C ASN A 18 21.66 -8.53 -15.43
N ASN A 19 21.68 -9.16 -14.25
CA ASN A 19 20.46 -9.64 -13.62
C ASN A 19 19.65 -8.41 -13.23
N VAL A 20 18.77 -7.96 -14.14
CA VAL A 20 17.63 -7.16 -13.76
C VAL A 20 16.83 -8.06 -12.83
N PHE A 21 16.90 -7.81 -11.52
CA PHE A 21 15.97 -8.39 -10.57
C PHE A 21 14.58 -7.94 -11.01
N ALA A 22 13.87 -8.81 -11.73
CA ALA A 22 12.44 -8.67 -11.90
C ALA A 22 11.84 -8.72 -10.50
N GLN A 23 11.48 -7.55 -9.98
CA GLN A 23 10.84 -7.41 -8.69
C GLN A 23 9.54 -8.20 -8.76
N LYS A 24 9.54 -9.40 -8.15
CA LYS A 24 8.37 -10.26 -8.13
C LYS A 24 7.23 -9.46 -7.50
N GLN A 25 6.12 -9.36 -8.22
CA GLN A 25 4.92 -8.77 -7.67
C GLN A 25 4.51 -9.61 -6.46
N CYS A 26 4.57 -8.99 -5.28
CA CYS A 26 4.31 -9.65 -4.02
C CYS A 26 2.80 -9.72 -3.81
N ASP A 27 2.18 -10.81 -4.28
CA ASP A 27 0.76 -11.05 -4.06
C ASP A 27 0.58 -11.72 -2.69
N VAL A 28 0.48 -10.91 -1.64
CA VAL A 28 0.27 -11.36 -0.27
C VAL A 28 -1.15 -11.03 0.17
N GLU A 29 -1.82 -12.03 0.74
CA GLU A 29 -3.16 -11.89 1.31
C GLU A 29 -3.13 -12.13 2.83
N LEU A 30 -3.74 -11.23 3.59
CA LEU A 30 -4.10 -11.49 4.99
C LEU A 30 -5.54 -12.02 5.05
N ARG A 31 -5.70 -13.29 5.39
CA ARG A 31 -7.02 -13.96 5.31
C ARG A 31 -7.95 -13.63 6.46
N HIS A 32 -7.37 -13.36 7.63
CA HIS A 32 -8.09 -13.05 8.84
C HIS A 32 -7.94 -11.57 9.21
N GLY A 33 -8.86 -11.09 10.04
CA GLY A 33 -8.70 -9.79 10.66
C GLY A 33 -7.63 -9.84 11.74
N LEU A 34 -7.00 -8.71 12.01
CA LEU A 34 -5.92 -8.61 12.98
C LEU A 34 -6.12 -7.38 13.84
N ILE A 35 -5.96 -7.53 15.16
CA ILE A 35 -5.85 -6.43 16.11
C ILE A 35 -4.49 -6.55 16.78
N ILE A 36 -3.70 -5.49 16.76
CA ILE A 36 -2.38 -5.43 17.37
C ILE A 36 -2.35 -4.27 18.34
N THR A 37 -1.83 -4.53 19.53
CA THR A 37 -1.42 -3.56 20.55
C THR A 37 -0.01 -3.95 21.01
N ASP A 38 0.62 -3.14 21.85
CA ASP A 38 1.93 -3.47 22.42
C ASP A 38 1.92 -4.85 23.11
N ASP A 39 0.90 -5.12 23.92
CA ASP A 39 0.86 -6.34 24.73
C ASP A 39 0.09 -7.49 24.06
N ILE A 40 -0.88 -7.19 23.19
CA ILE A 40 -1.84 -8.19 22.69
C ILE A 40 -1.92 -8.19 21.17
N ILE A 41 -1.81 -9.38 20.57
CA ILE A 41 -2.24 -9.67 19.20
C ILE A 41 -3.51 -10.50 19.22
N ARG A 42 -4.50 -10.18 18.38
CA ARG A 42 -5.70 -10.98 18.16
C ARG A 42 -5.91 -11.26 16.68
N ILE A 43 -5.98 -12.53 16.32
CA ILE A 43 -6.48 -12.96 15.01
C ILE A 43 -7.98 -13.12 15.11
N VAL A 44 -8.70 -12.37 14.28
CA VAL A 44 -10.16 -12.26 14.27
C VAL A 44 -10.71 -12.94 13.03
N ASP A 45 -11.56 -13.94 13.24
CA ASP A 45 -12.29 -14.59 12.16
C ASP A 45 -13.79 -14.45 12.39
N LYS A 46 -14.52 -14.01 11.35
CA LYS A 46 -15.98 -13.78 11.39
C LYS A 46 -16.44 -12.95 12.60
N GLY A 47 -15.66 -11.93 12.96
CA GLY A 47 -15.95 -11.00 14.07
C GLY A 47 -15.64 -11.55 15.47
N GLN A 48 -15.02 -12.73 15.58
CA GLN A 48 -14.64 -13.33 16.87
C GLN A 48 -13.13 -13.51 16.96
N THR A 49 -12.55 -13.20 18.12
CA THR A 49 -11.14 -13.53 18.41
C THR A 49 -10.99 -15.04 18.44
N ARG A 50 -10.17 -15.57 17.53
CA ARG A 50 -9.87 -17.00 17.43
C ARG A 50 -8.50 -17.35 17.97
N VAL A 51 -7.54 -16.45 17.80
CA VAL A 51 -6.21 -16.57 18.39
C VAL A 51 -5.94 -15.29 19.15
N GLN A 52 -5.39 -15.42 20.35
CA GLN A 52 -4.87 -14.30 21.12
C GLN A 52 -3.46 -14.64 21.57
N ILE A 53 -2.54 -13.69 21.40
CA ILE A 53 -1.17 -13.78 21.89
C ILE A 53 -0.95 -12.63 22.87
N ASN A 54 -0.59 -12.91 24.11
CA ASN A 54 -0.21 -11.89 25.08
C ASN A 54 1.30 -11.91 25.30
N ASN A 55 1.91 -10.72 25.41
CA ASN A 55 3.31 -10.52 25.79
C ASN A 55 4.30 -11.41 25.01
N ASN A 56 3.98 -11.71 23.75
CA ASN A 56 4.74 -12.56 22.82
C ASN A 56 4.86 -14.05 23.16
N ASN A 57 4.42 -14.49 24.33
CA ASN A 57 4.69 -15.85 24.82
C ASN A 57 3.45 -16.64 25.26
N GLN A 58 2.30 -15.98 25.45
CA GLN A 58 1.08 -16.65 25.89
C GLN A 58 0.16 -16.87 24.70
N LEU A 59 -0.12 -18.13 24.35
CA LEU A 59 -1.01 -18.45 23.24
C LEU A 59 -2.37 -18.94 23.74
N PHE A 60 -3.43 -18.31 23.22
CA PHE A 60 -4.80 -18.77 23.39
C PHE A 60 -5.42 -19.09 22.03
N ILE A 61 -5.99 -20.28 21.89
CA ILE A 61 -6.74 -20.68 20.69
C ILE A 61 -8.18 -20.95 21.10
N ARG A 62 -9.12 -20.21 20.51
CA ARG A 62 -10.56 -20.24 20.84
C ARG A 62 -10.84 -20.05 22.33
N GLY A 63 -10.00 -19.25 23.01
CA GLY A 63 -10.10 -18.96 24.44
C GLY A 63 -9.42 -19.97 25.36
N TYR A 64 -8.86 -21.07 24.85
CA TYR A 64 -8.12 -22.05 25.64
C TYR A 64 -6.64 -21.72 25.65
N TRP A 65 -6.04 -21.70 26.84
CA TRP A 65 -4.58 -21.62 27.00
C TRP A 65 -3.91 -22.83 26.37
N ILE A 66 -2.90 -22.57 25.55
CA ILE A 66 -2.05 -23.61 24.97
C ILE A 66 -0.74 -23.63 25.75
N ASP A 67 -0.45 -24.76 26.38
CA ASP A 67 0.83 -24.97 27.05
C ASP A 67 1.91 -25.20 25.99
N LEU A 68 2.97 -24.39 26.03
CA LEU A 68 4.04 -24.40 25.05
C LEU A 68 5.35 -24.77 25.74
N SER A 69 6.12 -25.67 25.14
CA SER A 69 7.51 -25.90 25.47
C SER A 69 8.38 -24.67 25.18
N ASP A 70 9.60 -24.66 25.71
CA ASP A 70 10.55 -23.55 25.52
C ASP A 70 10.84 -23.28 24.03
N ASP A 71 10.91 -24.31 23.19
CA ASP A 71 11.17 -24.15 21.76
C ASP A 71 9.93 -23.65 21.00
N GLU A 72 8.73 -24.12 21.36
CA GLU A 72 7.46 -23.59 20.85
C GLU A 72 7.27 -22.11 21.19
N SER A 73 7.57 -21.74 22.44
CA SER A 73 7.46 -20.35 22.91
C SER A 73 8.40 -19.42 22.15
N LYS A 74 9.60 -19.85 21.77
CA LYS A 74 10.52 -19.05 20.93
C LYS A 74 9.94 -18.82 19.53
N VAL A 75 9.29 -19.83 18.94
CA VAL A 75 8.68 -19.68 17.62
C VAL A 75 7.48 -18.74 17.68
N LEU A 76 6.66 -18.81 18.74
CA LEU A 76 5.58 -17.87 18.98
C LEU A 76 6.09 -16.43 19.18
N GLU A 77 7.17 -16.25 19.92
CA GLU A 77 7.79 -14.95 20.13
C GLU A 77 8.27 -14.35 18.80
N GLN A 78 8.94 -15.14 17.97
CA GLN A 78 9.36 -14.72 16.64
C GLN A 78 8.17 -14.33 15.75
N PHE A 79 7.11 -15.13 15.75
CA PHE A 79 5.88 -14.84 15.00
C PHE A 79 5.21 -13.54 15.47
N SER A 80 5.04 -13.39 16.79
CA SER A 80 4.37 -12.22 17.38
C SER A 80 5.18 -10.93 17.26
N SER A 81 6.51 -11.01 17.34
CA SER A 81 7.39 -9.89 17.04
C SER A 81 7.35 -9.53 15.55
N GLY A 82 7.36 -10.53 14.67
CA GLY A 82 7.27 -10.34 13.22
C GLY A 82 5.98 -9.63 12.82
N ILE A 83 4.84 -10.00 13.42
CA ILE A 83 3.56 -9.29 13.23
C ILE A 83 3.68 -7.83 13.66
N ARG A 84 4.21 -7.55 14.86
CA ARG A 84 4.29 -6.18 15.40
C ARG A 84 5.23 -5.28 14.61
N GLN A 85 6.24 -5.84 13.95
CA GLN A 85 7.16 -5.07 13.11
C GLN A 85 6.59 -4.86 11.71
N THR A 86 6.00 -5.88 11.12
CA THR A 86 5.64 -5.88 9.69
C THR A 86 4.28 -5.24 9.43
N VAL A 87 3.28 -5.58 10.25
CA VAL A 87 1.89 -5.21 9.93
C VAL A 87 1.59 -3.72 10.15
N PRO A 88 2.03 -3.08 11.26
CA PRO A 88 1.87 -1.64 11.42
C PRO A 88 2.46 -0.83 10.26
N GLU A 89 3.64 -1.23 9.80
CA GLU A 89 4.29 -0.57 8.66
C GLU A 89 3.56 -0.80 7.34
N LEU A 90 2.98 -1.99 7.14
CA LEU A 90 2.10 -2.24 5.99
C LEU A 90 0.87 -1.31 6.01
N VAL A 91 0.28 -1.09 7.19
CA VAL A 91 -0.82 -0.13 7.38
C VAL A 91 -0.35 1.30 7.09
N ASN A 92 0.86 1.67 7.54
CA ASN A 92 1.46 2.97 7.23
C ASN A 92 1.64 3.17 5.72
N LEU A 93 2.24 2.20 5.05
CA LEU A 93 2.46 2.22 3.61
C LEU A 93 1.15 2.36 2.82
N ALA A 94 0.12 1.58 3.17
CA ALA A 94 -1.19 1.68 2.55
C ALA A 94 -1.82 3.07 2.78
N THR A 95 -1.69 3.61 4.00
CA THR A 95 -2.18 4.94 4.35
C THR A 95 -1.50 6.03 3.55
N ASP A 96 -0.16 5.97 3.45
CA ASP A 96 0.65 6.93 2.73
C ASP A 96 0.36 6.87 1.22
N GLY A 97 0.17 5.68 0.65
CA GLY A 97 -0.21 5.51 -0.75
C GLY A 97 -1.57 6.13 -1.08
N VAL A 98 -2.58 5.94 -0.21
CA VAL A 98 -3.89 6.58 -0.36
C VAL A 98 -3.76 8.10 -0.28
N ASN A 99 -3.06 8.62 0.71
CA ASN A 99 -2.88 10.07 0.90
C ASN A 99 -2.12 10.71 -0.26
N LEU A 100 -1.10 10.02 -0.80
CA LEU A 100 -0.36 10.48 -1.98
C LEU A 100 -1.28 10.60 -3.20
N GLY A 101 -2.11 9.59 -3.46
CA GLY A 101 -3.06 9.60 -4.57
C GLY A 101 -4.12 10.69 -4.43
N LEU A 102 -4.66 10.92 -3.23
CA LEU A 102 -5.63 11.98 -2.98
C LEU A 102 -5.01 13.38 -3.13
N SER A 103 -3.79 13.58 -2.60
CA SER A 103 -3.05 14.84 -2.74
C SER A 103 -2.73 15.16 -4.20
N ALA A 104 -2.45 14.15 -5.04
CA ALA A 104 -2.26 14.35 -6.47
C ALA A 104 -3.51 14.94 -7.15
N ILE A 105 -4.71 14.45 -6.78
CA ILE A 105 -5.98 14.94 -7.32
C ILE A 105 -6.23 16.39 -6.86
N GLU A 106 -5.96 16.70 -5.59
CA GLU A 106 -6.09 18.07 -5.05
C GLU A 106 -5.18 19.04 -5.81
N HIS A 107 -3.91 18.70 -5.97
CA HIS A 107 -2.94 19.57 -6.66
C HIS A 107 -3.26 19.82 -8.13
N VAL A 108 -3.77 18.82 -8.86
CA VAL A 108 -4.23 19.02 -10.25
C VAL A 108 -5.40 20.00 -10.28
N VAL A 109 -6.33 19.90 -9.34
CA VAL A 109 -7.48 20.81 -9.29
C VAL A 109 -7.07 22.21 -8.86
N GLU A 110 -6.21 22.36 -7.86
CA GLU A 110 -5.61 23.66 -7.47
C GLU A 110 -4.90 24.34 -8.64
N GLY A 111 -4.22 23.58 -9.50
CA GLY A 111 -3.60 24.11 -10.72
C GLY A 111 -4.60 24.66 -11.75
N MET A 112 -5.85 24.15 -11.76
CA MET A 112 -6.90 24.57 -12.69
C MET A 112 -7.77 25.72 -12.18
N THR A 113 -7.75 26.00 -10.87
CA THR A 113 -8.63 26.99 -10.24
C THR A 113 -7.95 27.63 -9.03
N ASP A 114 -7.93 28.96 -8.97
CA ASP A 114 -7.48 29.72 -7.79
C ASP A 114 -8.44 29.58 -6.58
N LYS A 115 -9.56 28.84 -6.72
CA LYS A 115 -10.52 28.53 -5.65
C LYS A 115 -10.49 27.05 -5.29
N GLU A 116 -10.42 26.77 -4.00
CA GLU A 116 -10.60 25.42 -3.47
C GLU A 116 -12.05 24.95 -3.67
N SER A 117 -12.23 23.77 -4.26
CA SER A 117 -13.55 23.13 -4.39
C SER A 117 -13.90 22.40 -3.08
N GLU A 118 -14.76 23.01 -2.25
CA GLU A 118 -15.28 22.37 -1.02
C GLU A 118 -15.98 21.03 -1.32
N VAL A 119 -16.59 20.92 -2.51
CA VAL A 119 -17.19 19.67 -2.99
C VAL A 119 -16.13 18.60 -3.18
N LEU A 120 -15.01 18.93 -3.84
CA LEU A 120 -13.90 17.99 -4.03
C LEU A 120 -13.33 17.53 -2.69
N LYS A 121 -12.99 18.48 -1.81
CA LYS A 121 -12.43 18.17 -0.47
C LYS A 121 -13.34 17.24 0.32
N THR A 122 -14.64 17.50 0.29
CA THR A 122 -15.62 16.66 0.99
C THR A 122 -15.66 15.23 0.42
N GLN A 123 -15.63 15.08 -0.91
CA GLN A 123 -15.65 13.77 -1.55
C GLN A 123 -14.33 13.00 -1.35
N LEU A 124 -13.18 13.67 -1.45
CA LEU A 124 -11.87 13.05 -1.19
C LEU A 124 -11.75 12.60 0.27
N LYS A 125 -12.20 13.40 1.24
CA LYS A 125 -12.28 12.97 2.65
C LYS A 125 -13.18 11.77 2.87
N TYR A 126 -14.26 11.64 2.09
CA TYR A 126 -15.12 10.46 2.17
C TYR A 126 -14.42 9.21 1.60
N VAL A 127 -13.69 9.35 0.49
CA VAL A 127 -12.85 8.30 -0.09
C VAL A 127 -11.78 7.86 0.91
N GLU A 128 -11.05 8.82 1.49
CA GLU A 128 -10.04 8.58 2.53
C GLU A 128 -10.62 7.76 3.68
N ARG A 129 -11.73 8.22 4.29
CA ARG A 129 -12.38 7.48 5.39
C ARG A 129 -12.83 6.08 4.99
N ALA A 130 -13.35 5.91 3.78
CA ALA A 130 -13.79 4.60 3.31
C ALA A 130 -12.62 3.62 3.12
N LEU A 131 -11.44 4.14 2.76
CA LEU A 131 -10.19 3.38 2.69
C LEU A 131 -9.62 3.07 4.08
N MET A 132 -9.60 4.06 4.97
CA MET A 132 -9.12 3.90 6.36
C MET A 132 -10.05 3.05 7.24
N ASP A 133 -11.31 2.83 6.86
CA ASP A 133 -12.17 1.90 7.61
C ASP A 133 -11.69 0.43 7.50
N LYS A 134 -10.91 0.11 6.45
CA LYS A 134 -10.26 -1.19 6.27
C LYS A 134 -9.00 -1.35 7.12
N PHE A 135 -8.31 -0.24 7.35
CA PHE A 135 -7.04 -0.16 8.07
C PHE A 135 -7.14 0.93 9.13
N LYS A 136 -7.42 0.56 10.38
CA LYS A 136 -7.54 1.53 11.46
C LYS A 136 -6.24 1.59 12.24
N ARG A 137 -5.76 2.82 12.43
CA ARG A 137 -4.71 3.16 13.39
C ARG A 137 -5.34 4.00 14.50
N GLY A 138 -5.21 3.56 15.74
CA GLY A 138 -5.36 4.38 16.93
C GLY A 138 -4.01 4.68 17.54
N ASP A 139 -3.98 5.39 18.67
CA ASP A 139 -2.72 5.77 19.35
C ASP A 139 -1.91 4.53 19.75
N ASP A 140 -2.58 3.51 20.29
CA ASP A 140 -1.92 2.30 20.82
C ASP A 140 -2.40 1.00 20.13
N PHE A 141 -3.11 1.09 19.01
CA PHE A 141 -3.60 -0.11 18.32
C PHE A 141 -3.67 0.01 16.80
N PHE A 142 -3.48 -1.13 16.15
CA PHE A 142 -3.67 -1.32 14.72
C PHE A 142 -4.75 -2.37 14.48
N PHE A 143 -5.61 -2.12 13.50
CA PHE A 143 -6.65 -3.05 13.10
C PHE A 143 -6.72 -3.20 11.59
N ILE A 144 -6.72 -4.45 11.14
CA ILE A 144 -6.98 -4.83 9.75
C ILE A 144 -8.26 -5.65 9.72
N ALA A 145 -9.25 -5.20 8.95
CA ALA A 145 -10.48 -5.97 8.78
C ALA A 145 -10.21 -7.25 7.96
N PRO A 146 -10.91 -8.38 8.23
CA PRO A 146 -10.76 -9.58 7.42
C PRO A 146 -11.00 -9.29 5.94
N GLN A 147 -10.20 -9.90 5.04
CA GLN A 147 -10.32 -9.75 3.59
C GLN A 147 -10.10 -8.32 3.07
N SER A 148 -9.51 -7.42 3.87
CA SER A 148 -9.28 -6.03 3.46
C SER A 148 -8.28 -5.93 2.32
N LEU A 149 -7.20 -6.71 2.35
CA LEU A 149 -6.15 -6.67 1.32
C LEU A 149 -6.59 -7.36 0.03
N SER A 150 -7.22 -8.54 0.11
CA SER A 150 -7.64 -9.27 -1.11
C SER A 150 -8.78 -8.65 -1.89
N LYS A 151 -9.58 -7.81 -1.23
CA LYS A 151 -10.67 -7.05 -1.88
C LYS A 151 -10.31 -5.60 -2.13
N ILE A 152 -9.06 -5.20 -1.87
CA ILE A 152 -8.66 -3.81 -1.95
C ILE A 152 -8.75 -3.30 -3.40
N ASP A 153 -8.26 -4.08 -4.36
CA ASP A 153 -8.28 -3.73 -5.78
C ASP A 153 -9.72 -3.60 -6.31
N ASP A 154 -10.57 -4.55 -5.92
CA ASP A 154 -11.99 -4.56 -6.23
C ASP A 154 -12.72 -3.34 -5.64
N PHE A 155 -12.38 -2.98 -4.40
CA PHE A 155 -12.91 -1.80 -3.71
C PHE A 155 -12.45 -0.50 -4.37
N PHE A 156 -11.17 -0.41 -4.74
CA PHE A 156 -10.61 0.73 -5.46
C PHE A 156 -11.30 0.91 -6.82
N THR A 157 -11.41 -0.17 -7.59
CA THR A 157 -11.96 -0.14 -8.95
C THR A 157 -13.47 0.14 -8.96
N LYS A 158 -14.25 -0.48 -8.06
CA LYS A 158 -15.72 -0.41 -8.10
C LYS A 158 -16.30 0.77 -7.34
N ASP A 159 -15.74 1.11 -6.18
CA ASP A 159 -16.33 2.08 -5.26
C ASP A 159 -15.58 3.41 -5.25
N ILE A 160 -14.24 3.36 -5.15
CA ILE A 160 -13.42 4.57 -5.04
C ILE A 160 -13.31 5.30 -6.38
N SER A 161 -12.97 4.61 -7.46
CA SER A 161 -12.83 5.21 -8.80
C SER A 161 -14.08 5.98 -9.23
N LYS A 162 -15.27 5.42 -9.00
CA LYS A 162 -16.55 6.10 -9.29
C LYS A 162 -16.76 7.38 -8.48
N LYS A 163 -16.36 7.37 -7.20
CA LYS A 163 -16.48 8.54 -6.31
C LYS A 163 -15.49 9.63 -6.69
N ILE A 164 -14.24 9.26 -7.01
CA ILE A 164 -13.23 10.18 -7.56
C ILE A 164 -13.75 10.79 -8.87
N HIS A 165 -14.22 9.96 -9.80
CA HIS A 165 -14.75 10.42 -11.07
C HIS A 165 -15.91 11.41 -10.90
N SER A 166 -16.83 11.13 -9.97
CA SER A 166 -17.95 12.01 -9.63
C SER A 166 -17.49 13.32 -8.98
N ALA A 167 -16.47 13.26 -8.11
CA ALA A 167 -15.91 14.44 -7.45
C ALA A 167 -15.22 15.38 -8.45
N VAL A 168 -14.45 14.82 -9.38
CA VAL A 168 -13.80 15.56 -10.47
C VAL A 168 -14.84 16.16 -11.41
N HIS A 169 -15.84 15.39 -11.85
CA HIS A 169 -16.91 15.90 -12.73
C HIS A 169 -17.77 16.98 -12.07
N GLY A 170 -18.13 16.81 -10.79
CA GLY A 170 -18.85 17.82 -10.03
C GLY A 170 -18.06 19.11 -9.84
N SER A 171 -16.73 18.98 -9.71
CA SER A 171 -15.82 20.13 -9.60
C SER A 171 -15.60 20.82 -10.94
N LEU A 172 -15.61 20.09 -12.06
CA LEU A 172 -15.43 20.66 -13.39
C LEU A 172 -16.46 21.77 -13.69
N GLY A 173 -17.72 21.61 -13.26
CA GLY A 173 -18.73 22.65 -13.40
C GLY A 173 -18.39 23.94 -12.63
N ALA A 174 -17.93 23.80 -11.39
CA ALA A 174 -17.49 24.92 -10.55
C ALA A 174 -16.22 25.60 -11.08
N ILE A 175 -15.28 24.80 -11.62
CA ILE A 175 -14.06 25.27 -12.28
C ILE A 175 -14.42 26.07 -13.53
N LEU A 176 -15.29 25.54 -14.40
CA LEU A 176 -15.73 26.22 -15.63
C LEU A 176 -16.47 27.54 -15.34
N MET A 177 -17.31 27.56 -14.29
CA MET A 177 -17.96 28.80 -13.85
C MET A 177 -16.94 29.83 -13.33
N SER A 178 -16.00 29.39 -12.48
CA SER A 178 -14.95 30.28 -11.93
C SER A 178 -14.04 30.82 -13.03
N LEU A 179 -13.71 29.98 -14.01
CA LEU A 179 -12.97 30.37 -15.20
C LEU A 179 -13.76 31.41 -16.02
N GLY A 180 -15.05 31.17 -16.25
CA GLY A 180 -15.94 32.12 -16.92
C GLY A 180 -16.01 33.50 -16.23
N ASP A 181 -16.12 33.51 -14.90
CA ASP A 181 -16.10 34.74 -14.10
C ASP A 181 -14.74 35.46 -14.17
N ALA A 182 -13.64 34.71 -14.12
CA ALA A 182 -12.30 35.26 -14.29
C ALA A 182 -12.12 35.87 -15.68
N PHE A 183 -12.65 35.25 -16.74
CA PHE A 183 -12.62 35.80 -18.09
C PHE A 183 -13.40 37.11 -18.21
N LYS A 184 -14.55 37.21 -17.54
CA LYS A 184 -15.43 38.39 -17.58
C LYS A 184 -14.92 39.61 -16.78
N SER A 185 -14.01 39.41 -15.83
CA SER A 185 -13.58 40.41 -14.84
C SER A 185 -12.22 41.08 -15.12
N ARG A 186 -11.52 40.74 -16.22
CA ARG A 186 -10.25 41.37 -16.64
C ARG A 186 -10.33 41.87 -18.08
N GLU A 187 -9.97 43.13 -18.33
CA GLU A 187 -9.73 43.69 -19.67
C GLU A 187 -8.38 43.17 -20.23
N GLY A 188 -8.38 42.60 -21.45
CA GLY A 188 -7.19 42.05 -22.14
C GLY A 188 -7.53 40.94 -23.16
N ASN A 189 -6.61 40.63 -24.09
CA ASN A 189 -6.79 39.58 -25.10
C ASN A 189 -6.87 38.19 -24.43
N ILE A 190 -7.80 37.35 -24.90
CA ILE A 190 -8.05 36.00 -24.37
C ILE A 190 -6.85 35.08 -24.64
N GLU A 191 -6.15 35.24 -25.76
CA GLU A 191 -4.98 34.42 -26.12
C GLU A 191 -3.81 34.57 -25.15
N ASP A 192 -3.46 35.79 -24.78
CA ASP A 192 -2.36 36.04 -23.84
C ASP A 192 -2.64 35.44 -22.46
N ARG A 193 -3.92 35.40 -22.07
CA ARG A 193 -4.39 34.80 -20.81
C ARG A 193 -4.37 33.28 -20.84
N MET A 194 -4.73 32.68 -21.97
CA MET A 194 -4.63 31.23 -22.15
C MET A 194 -3.16 30.78 -22.12
N ASN A 195 -2.25 31.56 -22.72
CA ASN A 195 -0.82 31.27 -22.68
C ASN A 195 -0.23 31.38 -21.27
N ASP A 196 -0.54 32.43 -20.51
CA ASP A 196 -0.10 32.57 -19.10
C ASP A 196 -0.60 31.41 -18.23
N MET A 197 -1.87 31.03 -18.38
CA MET A 197 -2.45 29.89 -17.67
C MET A 197 -1.80 28.56 -18.08
N SER A 198 -1.54 28.36 -19.37
CA SER A 198 -0.87 27.14 -19.87
C SER A 198 0.54 27.04 -19.31
N GLN A 199 1.29 28.14 -19.28
CA GLN A 199 2.65 28.17 -18.73
C GLN A 199 2.67 27.94 -17.22
N ARG A 200 1.70 28.48 -16.47
CA ARG A 200 1.51 28.18 -15.04
C ARG A 200 1.18 26.70 -14.83
N MET A 201 0.30 26.13 -15.66
CA MET A 201 -0.06 24.72 -15.60
C MET A 201 1.15 23.81 -15.89
N ASP A 202 1.99 24.15 -16.87
CA ASP A 202 3.19 23.38 -17.20
C ASP A 202 4.21 23.37 -16.04
N ILE A 203 4.40 24.51 -15.38
CA ILE A 203 5.29 24.61 -14.21
C ILE A 203 4.74 23.76 -13.06
N ILE A 204 3.46 23.94 -12.74
CA ILE A 204 2.74 23.23 -11.68
C ILE A 204 2.78 21.72 -11.94
N SER A 205 2.46 21.28 -13.17
CA SER A 205 2.53 19.88 -13.57
C SER A 205 3.96 19.33 -13.39
N SER A 206 4.98 20.07 -13.84
CA SER A 206 6.37 19.58 -13.74
C SER A 206 6.90 19.46 -12.31
N GLU A 207 6.45 20.33 -11.41
CA GLU A 207 6.89 20.36 -10.01
C GLU A 207 6.13 19.36 -9.14
N ILE A 208 4.81 19.23 -9.39
CA ILE A 208 3.98 18.17 -8.81
C ILE A 208 4.49 16.80 -9.25
N ASP A 209 4.76 16.60 -10.54
CA ASP A 209 5.22 15.33 -11.08
C ASP A 209 6.51 14.86 -10.40
N LYS A 210 7.48 15.76 -10.21
CA LYS A 210 8.75 15.41 -9.55
C LYS A 210 8.56 15.04 -8.08
N SER A 211 7.78 15.83 -7.33
CA SER A 211 7.56 15.56 -5.89
C SER A 211 6.77 14.28 -5.67
N LEU A 212 5.71 14.07 -6.47
CA LEU A 212 4.89 12.86 -6.41
C LEU A 212 5.67 11.63 -6.85
N GLN A 213 6.48 11.71 -7.92
CA GLN A 213 7.30 10.61 -8.40
C GLN A 213 8.30 10.15 -7.35
N GLU A 214 8.99 11.08 -6.67
CA GLU A 214 9.94 10.69 -5.62
C GLU A 214 9.23 10.02 -4.45
N LYS A 215 8.08 10.56 -3.99
CA LYS A 215 7.29 9.91 -2.94
C LYS A 215 6.79 8.53 -3.38
N ALA A 216 6.29 8.39 -4.60
CA ALA A 216 5.84 7.11 -5.14
C ALA A 216 6.97 6.09 -5.16
N ARG A 217 8.16 6.47 -5.63
CA ARG A 217 9.36 5.62 -5.64
C ARG A 217 9.76 5.16 -4.24
N GLN A 218 9.65 6.03 -3.24
CA GLN A 218 9.93 5.67 -1.83
C GLN A 218 8.91 4.66 -1.30
N LEU A 219 7.63 4.82 -1.65
CA LEU A 219 6.60 3.84 -1.28
C LEU A 219 6.83 2.49 -1.97
N GLU A 220 7.24 2.47 -3.24
CA GLU A 220 7.58 1.25 -3.97
C GLU A 220 8.76 0.49 -3.35
N LEU A 221 9.81 1.21 -2.93
CA LEU A 221 10.95 0.59 -2.24
C LEU A 221 10.53 -0.02 -0.90
N LYS A 222 9.75 0.70 -0.10
CA LYS A 222 9.19 0.19 1.16
C LYS A 222 8.30 -1.03 0.93
N ALA A 223 7.45 -0.99 -0.11
CA ALA A 223 6.59 -2.12 -0.47
C ALA A 223 7.42 -3.38 -0.77
N ALA A 224 8.55 -3.22 -1.47
CA ALA A 224 9.49 -4.31 -1.76
C ALA A 224 10.10 -4.91 -0.50
N GLU A 225 10.55 -4.05 0.41
CA GLU A 225 11.15 -4.47 1.68
C GLU A 225 10.14 -5.23 2.54
N TYR A 226 8.93 -4.69 2.69
CA TYR A 226 7.90 -5.32 3.52
C TYR A 226 7.33 -6.60 2.91
N CYS A 227 7.42 -6.78 1.60
CA CYS A 227 7.15 -8.08 0.97
C CYS A 227 8.06 -9.17 1.55
N GLU A 228 9.36 -8.91 1.64
CA GLU A 228 10.30 -9.89 2.19
C GLU A 228 10.03 -10.16 3.68
N CYS A 229 9.61 -9.14 4.44
CA CYS A 229 9.16 -9.31 5.82
C CYS A 229 7.92 -10.21 5.92
N LEU A 230 6.93 -10.03 5.04
CA LEU A 230 5.73 -10.87 4.99
C LEU A 230 6.07 -12.31 4.59
N ASN A 231 7.02 -12.51 3.67
CA ASN A 231 7.51 -13.83 3.31
C ASN A 231 8.17 -14.53 4.50
N ALA A 232 9.02 -13.82 5.25
CA ALA A 232 9.63 -14.35 6.47
C ALA A 232 8.58 -14.66 7.56
N LEU A 233 7.54 -13.84 7.63
CA LEU A 233 6.43 -14.03 8.56
C LEU A 233 5.62 -15.30 8.21
N ASP A 234 5.31 -15.52 6.94
CA ASP A 234 4.63 -16.73 6.42
C ASP A 234 5.41 -18.01 6.72
N VAL A 235 6.74 -17.99 6.55
CA VAL A 235 7.62 -19.11 6.92
C VAL A 235 7.58 -19.38 8.43
N THR A 236 7.59 -18.31 9.24
CA THR A 236 7.54 -18.42 10.71
C THR A 236 6.19 -18.95 11.17
N GLU A 237 5.11 -18.48 10.55
CA GLU A 237 3.74 -18.94 10.76
C GLU A 237 3.59 -20.43 10.41
N SER A 238 4.08 -20.85 9.25
CA SER A 238 4.07 -22.25 8.81
C SER A 238 4.77 -23.16 9.81
N ARG A 239 5.90 -22.72 10.37
CA ARG A 239 6.61 -23.47 11.43
C ARG A 239 5.79 -23.50 12.72
N LEU A 240 5.17 -22.39 13.12
CA LEU A 240 4.30 -22.36 14.30
C LEU A 240 3.11 -23.31 14.14
N GLN A 241 2.50 -23.38 12.96
CA GLN A 241 1.39 -24.26 12.65
C GLN A 241 1.78 -25.75 12.66
N ALA A 242 2.99 -26.07 12.21
CA ALA A 242 3.51 -27.44 12.26
C ALA A 242 3.67 -27.94 13.71
N ILE A 243 4.04 -27.05 14.63
CA ILE A 243 4.28 -27.40 16.03
C ILE A 243 2.98 -27.27 16.87
N VAL A 244 2.12 -26.31 16.54
CA VAL A 244 0.81 -26.09 17.18
C VAL A 244 -0.31 -26.31 16.16
N PRO A 245 -0.80 -27.55 15.98
CA PRO A 245 -1.79 -27.87 14.95
C PRO A 245 -3.10 -27.06 15.02
N GLY A 246 -3.45 -26.54 16.20
CA GLY A 246 -4.61 -25.66 16.39
C GLY A 246 -4.53 -24.32 15.63
N MET A 247 -3.33 -23.89 15.22
CA MET A 247 -3.10 -22.67 14.45
C MET A 247 -3.42 -22.82 12.96
N VAL A 248 -3.41 -24.04 12.41
CA VAL A 248 -3.62 -24.29 10.97
C VAL A 248 -4.93 -23.70 10.44
N SER A 249 -5.99 -23.67 11.27
CA SER A 249 -7.28 -23.09 10.87
C SER A 249 -7.31 -21.56 10.86
N PHE A 250 -6.24 -20.92 11.34
CA PHE A 250 -6.14 -19.46 11.53
C PHE A 250 -4.91 -18.87 10.84
N ASP A 251 -4.49 -19.53 9.77
CA ASP A 251 -3.39 -19.15 8.90
C ASP A 251 -3.63 -17.75 8.29
N LEU A 252 -2.86 -16.80 8.80
CA LEU A 252 -3.01 -15.36 8.68
C LEU A 252 -2.42 -14.84 7.38
N VAL A 253 -1.16 -15.12 7.11
CA VAL A 253 -0.42 -14.67 5.93
C VAL A 253 -0.50 -15.76 4.86
N GLN A 254 -0.80 -15.38 3.63
CA GLN A 254 -0.74 -16.30 2.49
C GLN A 254 -0.08 -15.62 1.31
N ILE A 255 1.00 -16.22 0.80
CA ILE A 255 1.67 -15.79 -0.42
C ILE A 255 1.01 -16.51 -1.61
N LYS A 256 0.47 -15.75 -2.58
CA LYS A 256 0.01 -16.30 -3.84
C LYS A 256 1.21 -16.45 -4.79
N SER A 257 1.33 -17.64 -5.37
CA SER A 257 2.29 -17.96 -6.44
C SER A 257 1.66 -17.76 -7.81
#